data_AF-A0A2D0K265-F1
#
_entry.id   AF-A0A2D0K265-F1
#
_cell.length_a   1.000
_cell.length_b   1.000
_cell.length_c   1.000
_cell.angle_alpha   90.00
_cell.angle_beta   90.00
_cell.angle_gamma   90.00
#
_symmetry.space_group_name_H-M   'P 1'
#
loop_
_entity.id
_entity.type
_entity.pdbx_description
1 polymer ?
#
loop_
_entity_poly.entity_id
_entity_poly.type
_entity_poly.pdbx_seq_one_letter_code
_entity_poly.pdbx_strand_id
1 'polypeptide(L)' 'MSTALTFKEHEIVPFDNKDGKIWFTGEQLAKLLGYPI' A
#
# COMPACT_ATOMS: atom_id res chain seq x y z
N MET A 1 -3.74 -12.68 -5.95
CA MET A 1 -4.48 -12.35 -4.71
C MET A 1 -3.78 -11.13 -4.15
N SER A 2 -4.36 -9.94 -4.31
CA SER A 2 -3.76 -8.71 -3.78
C SER A 2 -4.03 -8.64 -2.28
N THR A 3 -3.03 -8.99 -1.47
CA THR A 3 -3.15 -8.90 -0.01
C THR A 3 -3.08 -7.42 0.38
N ALA A 4 -4.13 -6.92 1.02
CA ALA A 4 -4.14 -5.55 1.54
C ALA A 4 -3.00 -5.36 2.55
N LEU A 5 -2.32 -4.22 2.48
CA LEU A 5 -1.35 -3.80 3.49
C LEU A 5 -2.08 -2.95 4.52
N THR A 6 -2.07 -3.40 5.77
CA THR A 6 -2.66 -2.69 6.89
C THR A 6 -1.56 -2.23 7.84
N PHE A 7 -1.57 -0.95 8.20
CA PHE A 7 -0.68 -0.39 9.21
C PHE A 7 -1.48 0.54 10.11
N LYS A 8 -1.54 0.22 11.41
CA LYS A 8 -2.46 0.85 12.37
C LYS A 8 -3.91 0.80 11.85
N GLU A 9 -4.53 1.97 11.65
CA GLU A 9 -5.91 2.13 11.17
C GLU A 9 -5.97 2.47 9.66
N HIS A 10 -4.84 2.37 8.95
CA HIS A 10 -4.75 2.65 7.52
C HIS A 10 -4.56 1.38 6.72
N GLU A 11 -5.24 1.31 5.57
CA GLU A 11 -5.17 0.20 4.63
C GLU A 11 -4.94 0.71 3.21
N ILE A 12 -4.06 0.01 2.48
CA ILE A 12 -3.87 0.18 1.04
C ILE A 12 -3.88 -1.16 0.32
N VAL A 13 -4.32 -1.14 -0.93
CA VAL A 13 -4.18 -2.28 -1.84
C VAL A 13 -2.98 -2.03 -2.73
N PRO A 14 -1.87 -2.77 -2.57
CA PRO A 14 -0.73 -2.66 -3.45
C PRO A 14 -1.03 -3.23 -4.84
N PHE A 15 -0.26 -2.79 -5.81
CA PHE A 15 -0.23 -3.33 -7.17
C PHE A 15 0.59 -4.63 -7.21
N ASP A 16 0.03 -5.64 -7.86
CA ASP A 16 0.69 -6.92 -8.11
C ASP A 16 1.22 -6.94 -9.55
N ASN A 17 2.54 -6.82 -9.69
CA ASN A 17 3.23 -6.86 -10.99
C ASN A 17 3.71 -8.29 -11.37
N LYS A 18 3.28 -9.33 -10.63
CA LYS A 18 3.69 -10.73 -10.82
C LYS A 18 5.20 -10.97 -10.83
N ASP A 19 5.98 -10.05 -10.25
CA ASP A 19 7.43 -10.15 -10.10
C ASP A 19 7.85 -10.61 -8.69
N GLY A 20 6.86 -10.99 -7.86
CA GLY A 20 7.05 -11.38 -6.46
C GLY A 20 7.33 -10.20 -5.53
N LYS A 21 7.25 -8.95 -6.02
CA LYS A 21 7.40 -7.74 -5.21
C LYS A 21 6.07 -7.06 -4.98
N ILE A 22 6.03 -6.22 -3.96
CA ILE A 22 4.88 -5.40 -3.60
C ILE A 22 5.11 -4.01 -4.14
N TRP A 23 4.20 -3.54 -4.99
CA TRP A 23 4.28 -2.20 -5.58
C TRP A 23 3.19 -1.30 -5.01
N PHE A 24 3.52 -0.05 -4.72
CA PHE A 24 2.55 0.97 -4.31
C PHE A 24 3.08 2.35 -4.69
N THR A 25 2.18 3.32 -4.85
CA THR A 25 2.58 4.71 -5.12
C THR A 25 3.02 5.42 -3.84
N GLY A 26 3.71 6.55 -4.00
CA GLY A 26 4.08 7.41 -2.86
C GLY A 26 2.84 7.90 -2.08
N GLU A 27 1.74 8.20 -2.75
CA GLU A 27 0.48 8.60 -2.13
C GLU A 27 -0.16 7.44 -1.34
N GLN A 28 -0.10 6.22 -1.86
CA GLN A 28 -0.56 5.04 -1.12
C GLN A 28 0.29 4.83 0.14
N LEU A 29 1.62 4.96 0.06
CA LEU A 29 2.48 4.88 1.24
C LEU A 29 2.19 6.01 2.24
N ALA A 30 2.00 7.24 1.77
CA ALA A 30 1.65 8.38 2.62
C ALA A 30 0.34 8.12 3.36
N LYS A 31 -0.69 7.62 2.65
CA LYS A 31 -1.97 7.22 3.24
C LYS A 31 -1.80 6.10 4.26
N LEU A 32 -1.01 5.07 3.97
CA LEU A 32 -0.74 3.95 4.87
C LEU A 32 -0.05 4.41 6.17
N LEU A 33 0.82 5.41 6.07
CA LEU A 33 1.56 5.96 7.21
C LEU A 33 0.80 7.11 7.92
N GLY A 34 -0.35 7.52 7.40
CA GLY A 34 -1.16 8.61 7.96
C GLY A 34 -0.59 10.01 7.72
N TYR A 35 0.25 10.18 6.69
CA TYR A 35 0.72 11.51 6.29
C TYR A 35 -0.38 12.27 5.53
N PRO A 36 -0.51 13.59 5.78
CA PRO A 36 -1.37 14.44 4.96
C PRO A 36 -0.82 14.50 3.53
N ILE A 37 -1.69 14.28 2.56
CA ILE A 37 -1.41 14.33 1.11
C ILE A 37 -1.88 15.69 0.57
#